data_AF-A0A965VH51-F1
#
_entry.id   AF-A0A965VH51-F1
#
_cell.length_a   1.000
_cell.length_b   1.000
_cell.length_c   1.000
_cell.angle_alpha   90.00
_cell.angle_beta   90.00
_cell.angle_gamma   90.00
#
_symmetry.space_group_name_H-M   'P 1'
#
loop_
_entity.id
_entity.type
_entity.pdbx_description
1 polymer ?
#
loop_
_entity_poly.entity_id
_entity_poly.type
_entity_poly.pdbx_seq_one_letter_code
_entity_poly.pdbx_strand_id
1 'polypeptide(L)'
;NSLAQDKRKKIRQERRKVRDAGVEFIHKQGAQIGSSDWDFFYRCYERTYLEHGNAPYLSRDFFQRMQDTMADNWLLFLGLRGGEPIACSLIALNDPNDPQRVAYGRYWGALERVDCLHFEACYYQPLEWCIANHYQRFEGGAQGEHKMARALLPVKTSSAHWLSHPAFADAVARFLEREGAGVENYLEQLEARSPLRTPGQRAPVKL
;
A
#
# COMPACT_ATOMS: atom_id res chain seq x y z
N ASN A 1 -4.09 -16.72 -10.69
CA ASN A 1 -2.69 -16.82 -11.19
C ASN A 1 -2.47 -15.98 -12.45
N SER A 2 -2.39 -14.65 -12.33
CA SER A 2 -2.37 -13.69 -13.47
C SER A 2 -1.01 -13.03 -13.78
N LEU A 3 0.01 -13.21 -12.95
CA LEU A 3 1.32 -12.56 -13.12
C LEU A 3 2.19 -13.23 -14.20
N ALA A 4 2.93 -12.44 -14.99
CA ALA A 4 3.95 -12.95 -15.92
C ALA A 4 5.12 -13.67 -15.20
N GLN A 5 5.76 -14.63 -15.88
CA GLN A 5 6.76 -15.53 -15.28
C GLN A 5 8.00 -14.80 -14.72
N ASP A 6 8.53 -13.82 -15.45
CA ASP A 6 9.70 -13.06 -15.01
C ASP A 6 9.42 -12.23 -13.77
N LYS A 7 8.18 -11.74 -13.61
CA LYS A 7 7.75 -11.01 -12.41
C LYS A 7 7.65 -11.93 -11.20
N ARG A 8 7.13 -13.16 -11.38
CA ARG A 8 7.15 -14.16 -10.30
C ARG A 8 8.57 -14.50 -9.86
N LYS A 9 9.51 -14.58 -10.80
CA LYS A 9 10.94 -14.81 -10.48
C LYS A 9 11.53 -13.64 -9.68
N LYS A 10 11.27 -12.40 -10.10
CA LYS A 10 11.74 -11.19 -9.40
C LYS A 10 11.18 -11.10 -7.98
N ILE A 11 9.87 -11.28 -7.81
CA ILE A 11 9.23 -11.29 -6.48
C ILE A 11 9.92 -12.32 -5.58
N ARG A 12 10.06 -13.58 -6.04
CA ARG A 12 10.73 -14.62 -5.23
C ARG A 12 12.18 -14.25 -4.85
N GLN A 13 12.89 -13.53 -5.69
CA GLN A 13 14.24 -13.04 -5.39
C GLN A 13 14.21 -11.92 -4.33
N GLU A 14 13.32 -10.94 -4.47
CA GLU A 14 13.14 -9.84 -3.50
C GLU A 14 12.78 -10.40 -2.11
N ARG A 15 11.85 -11.35 -2.03
CA ARG A 15 11.45 -12.00 -0.76
C ARG A 15 12.56 -12.86 -0.16
N ARG A 16 13.34 -13.52 -1.01
CA ARG A 16 14.51 -14.31 -0.58
C ARG A 16 15.53 -13.44 0.14
N LYS A 17 15.82 -12.23 -0.36
CA LYS A 17 16.78 -11.32 0.31
C LYS A 17 16.37 -10.99 1.75
N VAL A 18 15.08 -10.77 1.98
CA VAL A 18 14.54 -10.43 3.31
C VAL A 18 14.66 -11.64 4.27
N ARG A 19 14.27 -12.83 3.81
CA ARG A 19 14.42 -14.06 4.60
C ARG A 19 15.88 -14.42 4.86
N ASP A 20 16.75 -14.30 3.86
CA ASP A 20 18.17 -14.62 3.99
C ASP A 20 18.89 -13.60 4.93
N ALA A 21 18.32 -12.40 5.12
CA ALA A 21 18.69 -11.45 6.16
C ALA A 21 18.10 -11.78 7.56
N GLY A 22 17.50 -12.96 7.72
CA GLY A 22 16.94 -13.45 8.98
C GLY A 22 15.67 -12.73 9.43
N VAL A 23 14.95 -12.08 8.50
CA VAL A 23 13.72 -11.36 8.83
C VAL A 23 12.51 -12.26 8.61
N GLU A 24 11.71 -12.40 9.64
CA GLU A 24 10.43 -13.11 9.65
C GLU A 24 9.28 -12.13 9.85
N PHE A 25 8.07 -12.49 9.45
CA PHE A 25 6.90 -11.63 9.59
C PHE A 25 5.81 -12.28 10.43
N ILE A 26 5.26 -11.48 11.34
CA ILE A 26 3.98 -11.77 12.01
C ILE A 26 2.99 -10.65 11.70
N HIS A 27 1.70 -10.93 11.88
CA HIS A 27 0.67 -9.91 11.79
C HIS A 27 -0.26 -9.95 12.99
N LYS A 28 -0.81 -8.79 13.34
CA LYS A 28 -1.76 -8.59 14.43
C LYS A 28 -2.91 -7.72 13.92
N GLN A 29 -4.15 -8.08 14.23
CA GLN A 29 -5.33 -7.33 13.82
C GLN A 29 -6.15 -6.90 15.04
N GLY A 30 -6.77 -5.72 14.98
CA GLY A 30 -7.75 -5.32 15.97
C GLY A 30 -7.17 -5.28 17.38
N ALA A 31 -7.91 -5.86 18.32
CA ALA A 31 -7.51 -6.00 19.71
C ALA A 31 -6.20 -6.81 19.93
N GLN A 32 -5.70 -7.53 18.92
CA GLN A 32 -4.39 -8.21 19.01
C GLN A 32 -3.21 -7.23 18.93
N ILE A 33 -3.44 -6.01 18.41
CA ILE A 33 -2.42 -4.97 18.35
C ILE A 33 -2.35 -4.30 19.72
N GLY A 34 -1.39 -4.72 20.54
CA GLY A 34 -1.19 -4.20 21.88
C GLY A 34 -0.56 -2.82 21.89
N SER A 35 -0.59 -2.13 23.03
CA SER A 35 0.00 -0.78 23.15
C SER A 35 1.49 -0.75 22.83
N SER A 36 2.24 -1.81 23.18
CA SER A 36 3.66 -1.94 22.82
C SER A 36 3.88 -2.04 21.30
N ASP A 37 2.94 -2.63 20.57
CA ASP A 37 3.00 -2.71 19.11
C ASP A 37 2.73 -1.33 18.49
N TRP A 38 1.78 -0.57 19.04
CA TRP A 38 1.50 0.82 18.64
C TRP A 38 2.67 1.76 18.95
N ASP A 39 3.34 1.58 20.08
CA ASP A 39 4.53 2.35 20.45
C ASP A 39 5.70 2.04 19.50
N PHE A 40 5.90 0.76 19.18
CA PHE A 40 6.88 0.35 18.18
C PHE A 40 6.58 0.93 16.80
N PHE A 41 5.31 0.85 16.38
CA PHE A 41 4.85 1.44 15.13
C PHE A 41 5.14 2.95 15.08
N TYR A 42 4.84 3.69 16.15
CA TYR A 42 5.05 5.13 16.19
C TYR A 42 6.53 5.50 16.06
N ARG A 43 7.43 4.74 16.71
CA ARG A 43 8.88 4.92 16.55
C ARG A 43 9.33 4.72 15.11
N CYS A 44 8.84 3.68 14.44
CA CYS A 44 9.10 3.43 13.01
C CYS A 44 8.58 4.55 12.11
N TYR A 45 7.36 5.02 12.38
CA TYR A 45 6.71 6.12 11.65
C TYR A 45 7.50 7.42 11.81
N GLU A 46 7.74 7.86 13.04
CA GLU A 46 8.48 9.09 13.35
C GLU A 46 9.86 9.09 12.70
N ARG A 47 10.60 7.99 12.82
CA ARG A 47 11.94 7.92 12.25
C ARG A 47 11.95 8.06 10.74
N THR A 48 10.94 7.53 10.06
CA THR A 48 10.79 7.69 8.61
C THR A 48 10.61 9.16 8.24
N TYR A 49 9.90 9.95 9.05
CA TYR A 49 9.76 11.40 8.84
C TYR A 49 11.07 12.14 9.09
N LEU A 50 11.75 11.82 10.18
CA LEU A 50 13.03 12.43 10.54
C LEU A 50 14.13 12.15 9.50
N GLU A 51 14.18 10.94 8.93
CA GLU A 51 15.08 10.59 7.82
C GLU A 51 14.85 11.46 6.57
N HIS A 52 13.64 12.03 6.41
CA HIS A 52 13.28 12.93 5.30
C HIS A 52 13.28 14.42 5.73
N GLY A 53 13.80 14.75 6.91
CA GLY A 53 13.91 16.12 7.42
C GLY A 53 12.59 16.80 7.77
N ASN A 54 11.50 16.03 7.91
CA ASN A 54 10.19 16.54 8.28
C ASN A 54 9.80 16.05 9.68
N ALA A 55 9.01 16.83 10.41
CA ALA A 55 8.36 16.35 11.61
C ALA A 55 7.21 15.39 11.24
N PRO A 56 6.93 14.36 12.05
CA PRO A 56 5.72 13.55 11.89
C PRO A 56 4.48 14.43 11.98
N TYR A 57 3.56 14.28 11.03
CA TYR A 57 2.32 15.08 11.01
C TYR A 57 1.21 14.49 11.89
N LEU A 58 1.29 13.21 12.26
CA LEU A 58 0.40 12.57 13.24
C LEU A 58 1.16 12.32 14.55
N SER A 59 0.52 12.63 15.67
CA SER A 59 1.07 12.40 17.00
C SER A 59 0.82 10.96 17.47
N ARG A 60 1.53 10.55 18.53
CA ARG A 60 1.22 9.27 19.22
C ARG A 60 -0.20 9.25 19.78
N ASP A 61 -0.72 10.39 20.23
CA ASP A 61 -2.11 10.55 20.72
C ASP A 61 -3.14 10.24 19.63
N PHE A 62 -2.90 10.66 18.39
CA PHE A 62 -3.77 10.31 17.27
C PHE A 62 -3.90 8.78 17.14
N PHE A 63 -2.78 8.06 17.16
CA PHE A 63 -2.79 6.60 17.06
C PHE A 63 -3.35 5.92 18.32
N GLN A 64 -3.24 6.56 19.49
CA GLN A 64 -3.91 6.06 20.70
C GLN A 64 -5.42 6.06 20.53
N ARG A 65 -5.98 7.17 20.02
CA ARG A 65 -7.41 7.25 19.73
C ARG A 65 -7.84 6.19 18.72
N MET A 66 -7.03 5.94 17.69
CA MET A 66 -7.30 4.86 16.74
C MET A 66 -7.33 3.48 17.40
N GLN A 67 -6.38 3.20 18.31
CA GLN A 67 -6.38 1.98 19.11
C GLN A 67 -7.65 1.86 19.97
N ASP A 68 -8.06 2.95 20.61
CA ASP A 68 -9.16 2.92 21.57
C ASP A 68 -10.54 2.84 20.90
N THR A 69 -10.73 3.51 19.76
CA THR A 69 -12.06 3.67 19.16
C THR A 69 -12.24 2.96 17.82
N MET A 70 -11.16 2.52 17.18
CA MET A 70 -11.18 1.97 15.82
C MET A 70 -10.23 0.77 15.66
N ALA A 71 -9.96 0.01 16.74
CA ALA A 71 -8.99 -1.09 16.72
C ALA A 71 -9.21 -2.04 15.52
N ASP A 72 -10.45 -2.47 15.30
CA ASP A 72 -10.82 -3.46 14.29
C ASP A 72 -10.57 -3.01 12.85
N ASN A 73 -10.37 -1.71 12.63
CA ASN A 73 -9.99 -1.14 11.33
C ASN A 73 -8.50 -1.25 11.03
N TRP A 74 -7.69 -1.87 11.89
CA TRP A 74 -6.24 -1.90 11.73
C TRP A 74 -5.67 -3.32 11.68
N LEU A 75 -4.71 -3.47 10.77
CA LEU A 75 -3.86 -4.64 10.61
C LEU A 75 -2.40 -4.18 10.60
N LEU A 76 -1.60 -4.73 11.51
CA LEU A 76 -0.19 -4.44 11.66
C LEU A 76 0.64 -5.64 11.23
N PHE A 77 1.61 -5.43 10.36
CA PHE A 77 2.68 -6.40 10.08
C PHE A 77 3.95 -5.97 10.81
N LEU A 78 4.60 -6.92 11.47
CA LEU A 78 5.88 -6.73 12.15
C LEU A 78 6.93 -7.59 11.48
N GLY A 79 8.01 -6.96 11.01
CA GLY A 79 9.22 -7.64 10.56
C GLY A 79 10.14 -7.85 11.76
N LEU A 80 10.40 -9.10 12.10
CA LEU A 80 11.20 -9.52 13.25
C LEU A 80 12.57 -10.03 12.80
N ARG A 81 13.64 -9.72 13.53
CA ARG A 81 14.93 -10.40 13.38
C ARG A 81 15.39 -10.89 14.75
N GLY A 82 15.64 -12.20 14.86
CA GLY A 82 15.99 -12.79 16.15
C GLY A 82 14.90 -12.63 17.22
N GLY A 83 13.63 -12.57 16.81
CA GLY A 83 12.49 -12.35 17.69
C GLY A 83 12.15 -10.88 17.97
N GLU A 84 13.05 -9.94 17.67
CA GLU A 84 12.86 -8.51 17.95
C GLU A 84 12.30 -7.76 16.75
N PRO A 85 11.33 -6.84 16.94
CA PRO A 85 10.75 -6.08 15.85
C PRO A 85 11.73 -5.02 15.33
N ILE A 86 11.97 -5.04 14.02
CA ILE A 86 12.88 -4.12 13.32
C ILE A 86 12.17 -3.25 12.29
N ALA A 87 10.93 -3.57 11.91
CA ALA A 87 10.13 -2.77 11.00
C ALA A 87 8.65 -3.11 11.08
N CYS A 88 7.79 -2.23 10.55
CA CYS A 88 6.36 -2.48 10.51
C CYS A 88 5.64 -1.75 9.38
N SER A 89 4.55 -2.35 8.88
CA SER A 89 3.56 -1.69 8.04
C SER A 89 2.19 -1.70 8.73
N LEU A 90 1.48 -0.57 8.64
CA LEU A 90 0.13 -0.41 9.18
C LEU A 90 -0.85 -0.25 8.01
N ILE A 91 -1.82 -1.16 7.98
CA ILE A 91 -2.84 -1.28 6.95
C ILE A 91 -4.19 -0.94 7.57
N ALA A 92 -4.94 -0.04 6.94
CA ALA A 92 -6.33 0.24 7.31
C ALA A 92 -7.26 -0.75 6.59
N LEU A 93 -8.25 -1.27 7.29
CA LEU A 93 -9.29 -2.15 6.79
C LEU A 93 -10.60 -1.37 6.76
N ASN A 94 -11.38 -1.51 5.69
CA ASN A 94 -12.76 -1.01 5.67
C ASN A 94 -13.61 -1.76 6.72
N ASP A 95 -14.85 -1.31 6.90
CA ASP A 95 -15.79 -1.94 7.82
C ASP A 95 -15.86 -3.46 7.54
N PRO A 96 -15.71 -4.34 8.55
CA PRO A 96 -15.81 -5.79 8.37
C PRO A 96 -17.14 -6.25 7.74
N ASN A 97 -18.18 -5.43 7.85
CA ASN A 97 -19.52 -5.65 7.29
C ASN A 97 -19.67 -5.09 5.87
N ASP A 98 -18.71 -4.30 5.38
CA ASP A 98 -18.72 -3.82 4.01
C ASP A 98 -18.43 -5.00 3.05
N PRO A 99 -19.38 -5.33 2.15
CA PRO A 99 -19.22 -6.46 1.24
C PRO A 99 -18.03 -6.30 0.29
N GLN A 100 -17.52 -5.09 0.06
CA GLN A 100 -16.38 -4.85 -0.84
C GLN A 100 -15.05 -5.34 -0.26
N ARG A 101 -14.90 -5.44 1.08
CA ARG A 101 -13.66 -5.85 1.77
C ARG A 101 -12.38 -5.29 1.14
N VAL A 102 -12.05 -4.05 1.50
CA VAL A 102 -10.92 -3.30 0.95
C VAL A 102 -9.90 -3.01 2.04
N ALA A 103 -8.64 -3.27 1.73
CA ALA A 103 -7.50 -2.96 2.58
C ALA A 103 -6.65 -1.84 1.95
N TYR A 104 -6.13 -0.94 2.78
CA TYR A 104 -5.40 0.26 2.37
C TYR A 104 -4.04 0.30 3.07
N GLY A 105 -2.96 0.23 2.30
CA GLY A 105 -1.62 0.51 2.82
C GLY A 105 -1.51 1.98 3.22
N ARG A 106 -1.22 2.25 4.50
CA ARG A 106 -1.18 3.63 5.03
C ARG A 106 0.19 4.07 5.46
N TYR A 107 0.85 3.29 6.30
CA TYR A 107 2.09 3.69 6.94
C TYR A 107 3.11 2.55 6.91
N TRP A 108 4.38 2.95 6.85
CA TRP A 108 5.52 2.06 6.90
C TRP A 108 6.63 2.76 7.67
N GLY A 109 7.42 1.97 8.38
CA GLY A 109 8.72 2.42 8.86
C GLY A 109 9.57 1.23 9.26
N ALA A 110 10.87 1.46 9.30
CA ALA A 110 11.83 0.48 9.77
C ALA A 110 12.76 1.13 10.77
N LEU A 111 13.21 0.36 11.77
CA LEU A 111 14.33 0.67 12.65
C LEU A 111 15.68 0.15 12.13
N GLU A 112 15.67 -0.70 11.11
CA GLU A 112 16.88 -1.19 10.47
C GLU A 112 16.77 -1.17 8.95
N ARG A 113 17.92 -1.07 8.27
CA ARG A 113 17.99 -1.09 6.81
C ARG A 113 18.19 -2.53 6.34
N VAL A 114 17.29 -2.98 5.48
CA VAL A 114 17.33 -4.31 4.86
C VAL A 114 16.85 -4.21 3.43
N ASP A 115 17.60 -4.81 2.52
CA ASP A 115 17.24 -4.85 1.12
C ASP A 115 15.86 -5.46 0.91
N CYS A 116 15.04 -4.79 0.09
CA CYS A 116 13.69 -5.21 -0.28
C CYS A 116 12.67 -5.30 0.88
N LEU A 117 13.02 -4.92 2.11
CA LEU A 117 12.14 -5.06 3.27
C LEU A 117 10.84 -4.24 3.16
N HIS A 118 10.94 -3.01 2.64
CA HIS A 118 9.75 -2.21 2.32
C HIS A 118 8.78 -2.95 1.39
N PHE A 119 9.29 -3.72 0.42
CA PHE A 119 8.42 -4.44 -0.51
C PHE A 119 7.75 -5.66 0.12
N GLU A 120 8.50 -6.39 0.95
CA GLU A 120 7.96 -7.50 1.73
C GLU A 120 6.81 -7.04 2.63
N ALA A 121 7.05 -6.00 3.42
CA ALA A 121 6.10 -5.56 4.43
C ALA A 121 4.91 -4.75 3.89
N CYS A 122 5.11 -3.93 2.85
CA CYS A 122 4.04 -3.05 2.36
C CYS A 122 3.22 -3.66 1.23
N TYR A 123 3.70 -4.74 0.60
CA TYR A 123 3.01 -5.34 -0.54
C TYR A 123 2.87 -6.84 -0.39
N TYR A 124 3.95 -7.60 -0.26
CA TYR A 124 3.84 -9.07 -0.35
C TYR A 124 3.09 -9.67 0.84
N GLN A 125 3.44 -9.29 2.06
CA GLN A 125 2.77 -9.74 3.28
C GLN A 125 1.29 -9.28 3.34
N PRO A 126 0.96 -7.98 3.10
CA PRO A 126 -0.43 -7.54 3.03
C PRO A 126 -1.24 -8.22 1.92
N LEU A 127 -0.68 -8.42 0.72
CA LEU A 127 -1.38 -9.08 -0.38
C LEU A 127 -1.67 -10.56 -0.07
N GLU A 128 -0.71 -11.27 0.52
CA GLU A 128 -0.93 -12.65 0.95
C GLU A 128 -2.04 -12.73 2.01
N TRP A 129 -2.01 -11.83 2.99
CA TRP A 129 -3.06 -11.74 3.99
C TRP A 129 -4.42 -11.42 3.37
N CYS A 130 -4.49 -10.45 2.44
CA CYS A 130 -5.72 -10.09 1.75
C CYS A 130 -6.31 -11.27 0.98
N ILE A 131 -5.47 -12.01 0.25
CA ILE A 131 -5.88 -13.20 -0.51
C ILE A 131 -6.40 -14.29 0.45
N ALA A 132 -5.69 -14.54 1.55
CA ALA A 132 -6.06 -15.54 2.55
C ALA A 132 -7.38 -15.19 3.28
N ASN A 133 -7.67 -13.89 3.46
CA ASN A 133 -8.84 -13.38 4.16
C ASN A 133 -9.96 -12.90 3.23
N HIS A 134 -9.88 -13.25 1.94
CA HIS A 134 -10.89 -12.93 0.91
C HIS A 134 -11.19 -11.42 0.74
N TYR A 135 -10.19 -10.57 0.95
CA TYR A 135 -10.27 -9.15 0.58
C TYR A 135 -10.25 -9.01 -0.94
N GLN A 136 -11.18 -8.22 -1.48
CA GLN A 136 -11.33 -8.08 -2.92
C GLN A 136 -10.33 -7.09 -3.52
N ARG A 137 -9.88 -6.13 -2.71
CA ARG A 137 -9.00 -5.06 -3.15
C ARG A 137 -7.97 -4.68 -2.09
N PHE A 138 -6.75 -4.48 -2.54
CA PHE A 138 -5.67 -3.87 -1.77
C PHE A 138 -5.20 -2.59 -2.47
N GLU A 139 -5.24 -1.47 -1.77
CA GLU A 139 -4.77 -0.18 -2.24
C GLU A 139 -3.41 0.16 -1.62
N GLY A 140 -2.34 0.10 -2.40
CA GLY A 140 -0.99 0.41 -1.93
C GLY A 140 -0.66 1.90 -1.75
N GLY A 141 -1.69 2.77 -1.64
CA GLY A 141 -1.57 4.24 -1.55
C GLY A 141 -1.27 4.96 -2.88
N ALA A 142 -1.19 6.29 -2.83
CA ALA A 142 -0.81 7.14 -3.98
C ALA A 142 0.73 7.20 -4.16
N GLN A 143 1.21 7.50 -5.38
CA GLN A 143 2.62 7.62 -5.84
C GLN A 143 3.34 6.35 -6.32
N GLY A 144 3.97 6.47 -7.50
CA GLY A 144 5.12 5.69 -7.97
C GLY A 144 4.86 4.71 -9.12
N GLU A 145 5.55 4.90 -10.25
CA GLU A 145 5.57 3.93 -11.37
C GLU A 145 6.04 2.52 -10.94
N HIS A 146 6.79 2.45 -9.83
CA HIS A 146 7.25 1.19 -9.22
C HIS A 146 6.09 0.29 -8.74
N LYS A 147 4.87 0.81 -8.57
CA LYS A 147 3.66 0.05 -8.26
C LYS A 147 3.15 -0.77 -9.46
N MET A 148 3.31 -0.26 -10.68
CA MET A 148 2.98 -1.00 -11.90
C MET A 148 3.84 -2.26 -12.06
N ALA A 149 5.13 -2.19 -11.72
CA ALA A 149 6.03 -3.34 -11.77
C ALA A 149 5.56 -4.51 -10.88
N ARG A 150 4.66 -4.26 -9.93
CA ARG A 150 4.12 -5.22 -8.96
C ARG A 150 2.64 -5.51 -9.13
N ALA A 151 2.08 -5.19 -10.31
CA ALA A 151 0.68 -5.43 -10.66
C ALA A 151 -0.36 -4.65 -9.84
N LEU A 152 0.04 -3.54 -9.23
CA LEU A 152 -0.90 -2.50 -8.82
C LEU A 152 -1.15 -1.61 -10.02
N LEU A 153 -2.27 -1.85 -10.71
CA LEU A 153 -2.68 -1.03 -11.84
C LEU A 153 -3.18 0.34 -11.36
N PRO A 154 -2.88 1.43 -12.08
CA PRO A 154 -3.53 2.71 -11.83
C PRO A 154 -5.04 2.55 -12.08
N VAL A 155 -5.84 3.08 -11.16
CA VAL A 155 -7.30 3.17 -11.32
C VAL A 155 -7.67 4.64 -11.26
N LYS A 156 -8.52 5.08 -12.19
CA LYS A 156 -9.04 6.45 -12.20
C LYS A 156 -9.72 6.72 -10.86
N THR A 157 -9.24 7.74 -10.15
CA THR A 157 -9.80 8.18 -8.88
C THR A 157 -10.49 9.52 -9.10
N SER A 158 -11.69 9.67 -8.55
CA SER A 158 -12.46 10.90 -8.64
C SER A 158 -12.37 11.67 -7.32
N SER A 159 -12.36 13.00 -7.40
CA SER A 159 -12.55 13.87 -6.24
C SER A 159 -13.71 14.81 -6.53
N ALA A 160 -14.51 15.10 -5.50
CA ALA A 160 -15.64 16.01 -5.58
C ALA A 160 -15.36 17.21 -4.68
N HIS A 161 -15.53 18.42 -5.22
CA HIS A 161 -15.23 19.66 -4.53
C HIS A 161 -16.47 20.55 -4.58
N TRP A 162 -16.93 21.01 -3.42
CA TRP A 162 -17.96 22.04 -3.35
C TRP A 162 -17.29 23.41 -3.25
N LEU A 163 -17.57 24.27 -4.21
CA LEU A 163 -17.00 25.61 -4.29
C LEU A 163 -18.13 26.61 -4.07
N SER A 164 -18.17 27.21 -2.88
CA SER A 164 -19.23 28.13 -2.48
C SER A 164 -19.21 29.45 -3.25
N HIS A 165 -18.02 29.92 -3.65
CA HIS A 165 -17.84 31.19 -4.34
C HIS A 165 -17.93 30.99 -5.87
N PRO A 166 -18.94 31.54 -6.57
CA PRO A 166 -19.17 31.27 -7.99
C PRO A 166 -17.97 31.58 -8.90
N ALA A 167 -17.32 32.73 -8.69
CA ALA A 167 -16.15 33.10 -9.48
C ALA A 167 -14.96 32.11 -9.35
N PHE A 168 -14.85 31.44 -8.19
CA PHE A 168 -13.82 30.43 -7.97
C PHE A 168 -14.23 29.09 -8.60
N ALA A 169 -15.50 28.73 -8.51
CA ALA A 169 -16.06 27.58 -9.23
C ALA A 169 -15.83 27.67 -10.73
N ASP A 170 -16.09 28.85 -11.31
CA ASP A 170 -15.88 29.10 -12.74
C ASP A 170 -14.40 29.03 -13.14
N ALA A 171 -13.50 29.51 -12.28
CA ALA A 171 -12.06 29.45 -12.53
C ALA A 171 -11.55 28.00 -12.53
N VAL A 172 -12.00 27.19 -11.57
CA VAL A 172 -11.66 25.76 -11.48
C VAL A 172 -12.26 24.98 -12.66
N ALA A 173 -13.52 25.26 -13.03
CA ALA A 173 -14.17 24.60 -14.17
C ALA A 173 -13.41 24.83 -15.49
N ARG A 174 -13.04 26.08 -15.79
CA ARG A 174 -12.23 26.42 -16.99
C ARG A 174 -10.85 25.77 -16.99
N PHE A 175 -10.26 25.57 -15.81
CA PHE A 175 -8.98 24.86 -15.69
C PHE A 175 -9.15 23.37 -15.97
N LEU A 176 -10.17 22.73 -15.39
CA LEU A 176 -10.47 21.31 -15.57
C LEU A 176 -10.82 20.96 -17.04
N GLU A 177 -11.52 21.85 -17.75
CA GLU A 177 -11.78 21.70 -19.19
C GLU A 177 -10.48 21.58 -20.01
N ARG A 178 -9.42 22.29 -19.60
CA ARG A 178 -8.11 22.25 -20.27
C ARG A 178 -7.27 21.05 -19.83
N GLU A 179 -7.40 20.63 -18.57
CA GLU A 179 -6.63 19.54 -17.98
C GLU A 179 -7.14 18.15 -18.39
N GLY A 180 -8.45 17.99 -18.62
CA GLY A 180 -9.09 16.71 -18.94
C GLY A 180 -8.46 15.98 -20.13
N ALA A 181 -8.10 16.72 -21.19
CA ALA A 181 -7.43 16.16 -22.37
C ALA A 181 -5.99 15.66 -22.10
N GLY A 182 -5.33 16.18 -21.06
CA GLY A 182 -4.00 15.72 -20.63
C GLY A 182 -4.07 14.44 -19.81
N VAL A 183 -5.10 14.28 -18.97
CA VAL A 183 -5.28 13.10 -18.11
C VAL A 183 -5.66 11.86 -18.92
N GLU A 184 -6.52 11.99 -19.93
CA GLU A 184 -6.90 10.87 -20.81
C GLU A 184 -5.69 10.33 -21.60
N ASN A 185 -4.91 11.21 -22.23
CA ASN A 185 -3.67 10.83 -22.93
C ASN A 185 -2.64 10.14 -22.01
N TYR A 186 -2.55 10.57 -20.75
CA TYR A 186 -1.64 9.95 -19.77
C TYR A 186 -2.13 8.56 -19.32
N LEU A 187 -3.44 8.38 -19.13
CA LEU A 187 -4.03 7.08 -18.81
C LEU A 187 -3.86 6.07 -19.95
N GLU A 188 -4.06 6.49 -21.21
CA GLU A 188 -3.84 5.64 -22.38
C GLU A 188 -2.38 5.17 -22.50
N GLN A 189 -1.40 6.06 -22.22
CA GLN A 189 0.02 5.69 -22.20
C GLN A 189 0.39 4.71 -21.08
N LEU A 190 -0.27 4.81 -19.92
CA LEU A 190 -0.08 3.88 -18.81
C LEU A 190 -0.71 2.52 -19.08
N GLU A 191 -1.91 2.48 -19.69
CA GLU A 191 -2.57 1.24 -20.10
C GLU A 191 -1.77 0.48 -21.16
N ALA A 192 -1.14 1.18 -22.12
CA ALA A 192 -0.26 0.58 -23.12
C ALA A 192 0.98 -0.12 -22.50
N ARG A 193 1.36 0.22 -21.27
CA ARG A 193 2.48 -0.38 -20.51
C ARG A 193 1.99 -1.38 -19.43
N SER A 194 0.75 -1.84 -19.53
CA SER A 194 0.11 -2.63 -18.49
C SER A 194 0.89 -3.92 -18.15
N PRO A 195 1.13 -4.19 -16.86
CA PRO A 195 1.85 -5.35 -16.37
C PRO A 195 1.07 -6.68 -16.42
N LEU A 196 -0.24 -6.65 -16.69
CA LEU A 196 -1.14 -7.81 -16.64
C LEU A 196 -1.24 -8.52 -17.99
N ARG A 197 -1.53 -9.82 -17.96
CA ARG A 197 -1.86 -10.57 -19.19
C ARG A 197 -3.22 -10.13 -19.72
N THR A 198 -3.28 -9.76 -20.99
CA THR A 198 -4.52 -9.63 -21.74
C THR A 198 -5.21 -10.99 -21.81
N PRO A 199 -6.52 -11.11 -21.51
CA PRO A 199 -7.24 -12.36 -21.73
C PRO A 199 -7.28 -12.64 -23.24
N GLY A 200 -6.45 -13.59 -23.71
CA GLY A 200 -6.43 -13.99 -25.12
C GLY A 200 -5.10 -14.50 -25.68
N GLN A 201 -3.95 -14.21 -25.06
CA GLN A 201 -2.67 -14.75 -25.55
C GLN A 201 -2.44 -16.19 -25.09
N ARG A 202 -3.03 -17.15 -25.80
CA ARG A 202 -2.49 -18.53 -25.87
C ARG A 202 -1.14 -18.45 -26.59
N ALA A 203 -0.09 -18.98 -25.96
CA ALA A 203 1.20 -19.14 -26.60
C ALA A 203 1.06 -20.06 -27.83
N PRO A 204 1.74 -19.80 -28.95
CA PRO A 204 1.77 -20.75 -30.05
C PRO A 204 2.49 -22.02 -29.58
N VAL A 205 1.80 -23.16 -29.75
CA VAL A 205 2.40 -24.48 -29.63
C VAL A 205 3.44 -24.59 -30.74
N LYS A 206 4.72 -24.75 -30.39
CA LYS A 206 5.73 -25.22 -31.33
C LYS A 206 5.68 -26.74 -31.32
N LEU A 207 5.36 -27.32 -32.48
CA LEU A 207 5.72 -28.69 -32.83
C LEU A 207 7.25 -28.81 -32.92
#